data_AF-A0A0Q5IWK8-F1
#
_entry.id   AF-A0A0Q5IWK8-F1
#
_cell.length_a   1.000
_cell.length_b   1.000
_cell.length_c   1.000
_cell.angle_alpha   90.00
_cell.angle_beta   90.00
_cell.angle_gamma   90.00
#
_symmetry.space_group_name_H-M   'P 1'
#
loop_
_entity.id
_entity.type
_entity.pdbx_description
1 polymer ?
#
loop_
_entity_poly.entity_id
_entity_poly.type
_entity_poly.pdbx_seq_one_letter_code
_entity_poly.pdbx_strand_id
1 'polypeptide(L)'
;MLVEPPHILQARALQGRPITLIGGTHLTSHHEALERALRVTVDWVPAAQYPHGGHVARHVTAETAVVILAIRWMGHAHMGLRDIARAQGVPCVMLPSGLNPSNVAWHLVEQVGHQLSGGERLEA
;
A
#
# COMPACT_ATOMS: atom_id res chain seq x y z
N MET A 1 -0.30 20.41 -21.03
CA MET A 1 0.57 19.68 -20.09
C MET A 1 -0.27 19.37 -18.86
N LEU A 2 -0.68 18.11 -18.64
CA LEU A 2 -1.45 17.78 -17.44
C LEU A 2 -0.48 17.82 -16.25
N VAL A 3 -0.72 18.73 -15.32
CA VAL A 3 0.05 18.83 -14.07
C VAL A 3 -0.33 17.62 -13.22
N GLU A 4 0.66 16.80 -12.85
CA GLU A 4 0.42 15.69 -11.93
C GLU A 4 0.03 16.21 -10.55
N PRO A 5 -0.96 15.60 -9.87
CA PRO A 5 -1.36 16.03 -8.53
C PRO A 5 -0.19 15.99 -7.53
N PRO A 6 -0.08 16.95 -6.58
CA PRO A 6 1.03 17.02 -5.64
C PRO A 6 1.26 15.74 -4.83
N HIS A 7 0.18 15.09 -4.39
CA HIS A 7 0.25 13.86 -3.61
C HIS A 7 0.80 12.67 -4.42
N ILE A 8 0.62 12.63 -5.74
CA ILE A 8 1.28 11.63 -6.61
C ILE A 8 2.79 11.83 -6.57
N LEU A 9 3.25 13.08 -6.68
CA LEU A 9 4.68 13.41 -6.64
C LEU A 9 5.29 13.09 -5.27
N GLN A 10 4.57 13.35 -4.18
CA GLN A 10 5.01 12.99 -2.83
C GLN A 10 5.05 11.48 -2.61
N ALA A 11 4.04 10.74 -3.09
CA ALA A 11 4.01 9.28 -3.00
C ALA A 11 5.13 8.60 -3.80
N ARG A 12 5.72 9.27 -4.80
CA ARG A 12 6.93 8.79 -5.50
C ARG A 12 8.19 8.75 -4.63
N ALA A 13 8.15 9.23 -3.38
CA ALA A 13 9.18 8.89 -2.40
C ALA A 13 9.33 7.35 -2.21
N LEU A 14 8.31 6.58 -2.58
CA LEU A 14 8.33 5.12 -2.59
C LEU A 14 8.97 4.50 -3.85
N GLN A 15 9.34 5.30 -4.85
CA GLN A 15 9.82 4.82 -6.15
C GLN A 15 10.90 3.74 -5.99
N GLY A 16 10.77 2.64 -6.74
CA GLY A 16 11.71 1.53 -6.74
C GLY A 16 11.60 0.59 -5.53
N ARG A 17 10.68 0.85 -4.59
CA ARG A 17 10.40 -0.04 -3.46
C ARG A 17 9.03 -0.72 -3.65
N PRO A 18 8.89 -2.02 -3.34
CA PRO A 18 7.63 -2.72 -3.51
C PRO A 18 6.59 -2.26 -2.49
N ILE A 19 5.33 -2.21 -2.91
CA ILE A 19 4.18 -1.99 -2.04
C ILE A 19 3.28 -3.22 -2.06
N THR A 20 2.67 -3.55 -0.92
CA THR A 20 1.75 -4.69 -0.84
C THR A 20 0.32 -4.16 -0.76
N LEU A 21 -0.53 -4.49 -1.73
CA LEU A 21 -1.94 -4.13 -1.75
C LEU A 21 -2.79 -5.36 -1.45
N ILE A 22 -3.61 -5.28 -0.40
CA ILE A 22 -4.42 -6.42 0.06
C ILE A 22 -5.89 -6.04 -0.04
N GLY A 23 -6.68 -6.95 -0.61
CA GLY A 23 -8.12 -6.78 -0.83
C GLY A 23 -8.43 -6.16 -2.19
N GLY A 24 -9.66 -5.68 -2.35
CA GLY A 24 -10.15 -5.18 -3.64
C GLY A 24 -10.27 -6.26 -4.71
N THR A 25 -10.60 -5.82 -5.92
CA THR A 25 -10.69 -6.66 -7.12
C THR A 25 -9.51 -6.38 -8.01
N HIS A 26 -8.72 -7.41 -8.31
CA HIS A 26 -7.60 -7.29 -9.23
C HIS A 26 -8.10 -6.96 -10.62
N LEU A 27 -7.66 -5.83 -11.14
CA LEU A 27 -7.90 -5.39 -12.50
C LEU A 27 -6.56 -4.96 -13.06
N THR A 28 -6.10 -5.62 -14.13
CA THR A 28 -4.78 -5.38 -14.74
C THR A 28 -4.55 -3.89 -15.04
N SER A 29 -5.56 -3.20 -15.56
CA SER A 29 -5.47 -1.76 -15.86
C SER A 29 -5.25 -0.89 -14.63
N HIS A 30 -5.82 -1.25 -13.47
CA HIS A 30 -5.61 -0.52 -12.22
C HIS A 30 -4.22 -0.82 -11.65
N HIS A 31 -3.78 -2.07 -11.77
CA HIS A 31 -2.46 -2.49 -11.34
C HIS A 31 -1.37 -1.71 -12.09
N GLU A 32 -1.41 -1.73 -13.43
CA GLU A 32 -0.47 -1.01 -14.29
C GLU A 32 -0.54 0.51 -14.07
N ALA A 33 -1.73 1.06 -13.83
CA ALA A 33 -1.89 2.48 -13.55
C ALA A 33 -1.22 2.89 -12.23
N LEU A 34 -1.31 2.04 -11.19
CA LEU A 34 -0.66 2.28 -9.89
C LEU A 34 0.86 2.20 -10.01
N GLU A 35 1.37 1.14 -10.62
CA GLU A 35 2.81 0.95 -10.82
C GLU A 35 3.40 2.12 -11.62
N ARG A 36 2.76 2.50 -12.73
CA ARG A 36 3.22 3.60 -13.58
C ARG A 36 3.18 4.95 -12.87
N ALA A 37 2.11 5.24 -12.13
CA ALA A 37 1.94 6.54 -11.49
C ALA A 37 2.93 6.74 -10.33
N LEU A 38 3.09 5.72 -9.47
CA LEU A 38 3.91 5.78 -8.27
C LEU A 38 5.35 5.31 -8.49
N ARG A 39 5.61 4.66 -9.63
CA ARG A 39 6.91 4.08 -10.02
C ARG A 39 7.39 3.02 -9.03
N VAL A 40 6.47 2.16 -8.63
CA VAL A 40 6.66 1.06 -7.67
C VAL A 40 6.24 -0.25 -8.33
N THR A 41 6.63 -1.36 -7.72
CA THR A 41 6.03 -2.67 -7.98
C THR A 41 4.90 -2.89 -6.98
N VAL A 42 3.76 -3.40 -7.43
CA VAL A 42 2.62 -3.70 -6.56
C VAL A 42 2.46 -5.21 -6.40
N ASP A 43 2.71 -5.73 -5.20
CA ASP A 43 2.28 -7.09 -4.84
C ASP A 43 0.81 -7.05 -4.41
N TRP A 44 -0.08 -7.40 -5.33
CA TRP A 44 -1.53 -7.32 -5.11
C TRP A 44 -2.12 -8.68 -4.73
N VAL A 45 -2.54 -8.81 -3.47
CA VAL A 45 -3.33 -9.94 -2.95
C VAL A 45 -4.83 -9.60 -3.01
N PRO A 46 -5.61 -10.14 -3.96
CA PRO A 46 -7.01 -9.76 -4.16
C PRO A 46 -7.92 -10.31 -3.05
N ALA A 47 -9.07 -9.68 -2.83
CA ALA A 47 -10.02 -10.14 -1.80
C ALA A 47 -10.50 -11.59 -2.01
N ALA A 48 -10.58 -12.06 -3.26
CA ALA A 48 -10.95 -13.46 -3.56
C ALA A 48 -9.89 -14.48 -3.12
N GLN A 49 -8.62 -14.06 -3.01
CA GLN A 49 -7.52 -14.92 -2.54
C GLN A 49 -7.31 -14.78 -1.03
N TYR A 50 -8.28 -14.19 -0.34
CA TYR A 50 -8.25 -13.89 1.08
C TYR A 50 -9.25 -14.72 1.90
N PRO A 51 -9.20 -16.07 1.90
CA PRO A 51 -10.11 -16.82 2.75
C PRO A 51 -9.74 -16.71 4.24
N HIS A 52 -8.45 -16.65 4.62
CA HIS A 52 -8.01 -16.53 6.03
C HIS A 52 -6.66 -15.79 6.15
N GLY A 53 -6.59 -14.77 7.01
CA GLY A 53 -5.51 -13.76 7.05
C GLY A 53 -4.06 -14.26 7.26
N GLY A 54 -3.84 -15.52 7.61
CA GLY A 54 -2.50 -16.10 7.79
C GLY A 54 -1.66 -16.17 6.51
N HIS A 55 -2.27 -16.31 5.33
CA HIS A 55 -1.53 -16.37 4.07
C HIS A 55 -0.94 -15.03 3.62
N VAL A 56 -1.42 -13.92 4.16
CA VAL A 56 -1.01 -12.59 3.69
C VAL A 56 0.23 -12.07 4.39
N ALA A 57 0.55 -12.59 5.58
CA ALA A 57 1.76 -12.25 6.30
C ALA A 57 3.05 -12.50 5.47
N ARG A 58 3.04 -13.49 4.57
CA ARG A 58 4.17 -13.80 3.68
C ARG A 58 4.42 -12.75 2.59
N HIS A 59 3.41 -11.94 2.28
CA HIS A 59 3.48 -10.86 1.29
C HIS A 59 4.00 -9.55 1.90
N VAL A 60 4.05 -9.47 3.24
CA VAL A 60 4.73 -8.38 3.95
C VAL A 60 6.15 -8.86 4.23
N THR A 61 7.11 -8.26 3.53
CA THR A 61 8.52 -8.61 3.60
C THR A 61 9.31 -7.42 4.14
N ALA A 62 10.60 -7.64 4.46
CA ALA A 62 11.50 -6.55 4.84
C ALA A 62 11.70 -5.50 3.73
N GLU A 63 11.41 -5.84 2.47
CA GLU A 63 11.49 -4.91 1.33
C GLU A 63 10.21 -4.11 1.13
N THR A 64 9.08 -4.57 1.68
CA THR A 64 7.78 -3.91 1.57
C THR A 64 7.86 -2.51 2.17
N ALA A 65 7.65 -1.49 1.35
CA ALA A 65 7.71 -0.11 1.79
C ALA A 65 6.46 0.34 2.54
N VAL A 66 5.31 -0.21 2.17
CA VAL A 66 4.01 0.10 2.75
C VAL A 66 3.02 -1.01 2.41
N VAL A 67 2.14 -1.31 3.37
CA VAL A 67 0.99 -2.18 3.18
C VAL A 67 -0.26 -1.33 3.00
N ILE A 68 -1.05 -1.60 1.96
CA ILE A 68 -2.31 -0.92 1.68
C ILE A 68 -3.45 -1.92 1.85
N LEU A 69 -4.40 -1.62 2.72
CA LEU A 69 -5.56 -2.46 3.03
C LEU A 69 -6.82 -1.85 2.40
N ALA A 70 -7.33 -2.46 1.34
CA ALA A 70 -8.58 -2.09 0.68
C ALA A 70 -9.79 -2.59 1.47
N ILE A 71 -10.14 -1.86 2.53
CA ILE A 71 -10.98 -2.36 3.63
C ILE A 71 -12.45 -2.61 3.31
N ARG A 72 -12.98 -2.06 2.22
CA ARG A 72 -14.39 -2.25 1.81
C ARG A 72 -14.79 -3.72 1.74
N TRP A 73 -13.84 -4.61 1.45
CA TRP A 73 -14.08 -6.04 1.21
C TRP A 73 -13.49 -6.95 2.30
N MET A 74 -12.96 -6.38 3.40
CA MET A 74 -12.07 -7.11 4.33
C MET A 74 -12.68 -7.45 5.70
N GLY A 75 -13.96 -7.16 5.94
CA GLY A 75 -14.63 -7.49 7.20
C GLY A 75 -13.82 -7.06 8.43
N HIS A 76 -13.65 -7.94 9.42
CA HIS A 76 -12.78 -7.72 10.60
C HIS A 76 -11.30 -8.06 10.38
N ALA A 77 -10.96 -8.66 9.23
CA ALA A 77 -9.64 -9.25 9.02
C ALA A 77 -8.54 -8.21 8.74
N HIS A 78 -8.93 -6.97 8.41
CA HIS A 78 -7.99 -5.86 8.25
C HIS A 78 -7.23 -5.50 9.53
N MET A 79 -7.83 -5.74 10.72
CA MET A 79 -7.19 -5.45 12.00
C MET A 79 -5.94 -6.32 12.21
N GLY A 80 -6.07 -7.64 12.01
CA GLY A 80 -4.94 -8.55 12.16
C GLY A 80 -3.80 -8.26 11.17
N LEU A 81 -4.12 -7.83 9.95
CA LEU A 81 -3.08 -7.45 8.97
C LEU A 81 -2.36 -6.17 9.34
N ARG A 82 -3.10 -5.19 9.87
CA ARG A 82 -2.50 -3.96 10.38
C ARG A 82 -1.55 -4.27 11.54
N ASP A 83 -1.93 -5.19 12.42
CA ASP A 83 -1.09 -5.64 13.53
C ASP A 83 0.16 -6.37 13.04
N ILE A 84 0.06 -7.23 12.02
CA ILE A 84 1.20 -7.90 11.38
C ILE A 84 2.16 -6.90 10.75
N ALA A 85 1.65 -5.96 9.94
CA ALA A 85 2.48 -4.93 9.30
C ALA A 85 3.19 -4.08 10.35
N ARG A 86 2.47 -3.67 11.41
CA ARG A 86 3.03 -2.93 12.54
C ARG A 86 4.12 -3.72 13.27
N ALA A 87 3.91 -5.01 13.52
CA ALA A 87 4.90 -5.87 14.17
C ALA A 87 6.20 -6.00 13.35
N GLN A 88 6.13 -5.85 12.03
CA GLN A 88 7.28 -5.84 11.12
C GLN A 88 7.88 -4.44 10.90
N GLY A 89 7.33 -3.40 11.54
CA GLY A 89 7.76 -2.02 11.35
C GLY A 89 7.39 -1.43 9.97
N VAL A 90 6.46 -2.08 9.25
CA VAL A 90 6.03 -1.64 7.92
C VAL A 90 4.82 -0.70 8.07
N PRO A 91 4.87 0.52 7.50
CA PRO A 91 3.73 1.43 7.47
C PRO A 91 2.49 0.76 6.86
N CYS A 92 1.32 1.03 7.41
CA CYS A 92 0.05 0.46 6.97
C CYS A 92 -0.98 1.55 6.69
N VAL A 93 -1.60 1.49 5.52
CA VAL A 93 -2.58 2.46 5.02
C VAL A 93 -3.93 1.79 4.82
N MET A 94 -4.98 2.45 5.30
CA MET A 94 -6.36 2.02 5.15
C MET A 94 -6.97 2.74 3.94
N LEU A 95 -7.40 1.97 2.94
CA LEU A 95 -8.01 2.47 1.71
C LEU A 95 -9.52 2.15 1.70
N PRO A 96 -10.39 3.12 2.05
CA PRO A 96 -11.83 2.88 2.19
C PRO A 96 -12.53 2.61 0.85
N SER A 97 -12.04 3.19 -0.24
CA SER A 97 -12.59 3.01 -1.58
C SER A 97 -11.62 3.53 -2.63
N GLY A 98 -11.77 3.10 -3.89
CA GLY A 98 -11.09 3.72 -5.03
C GLY A 98 -9.62 3.34 -5.17
N LEU A 99 -9.30 2.55 -6.20
CA LEU A 99 -7.93 2.09 -6.51
C LEU A 99 -7.24 2.94 -7.58
N ASN A 100 -7.81 4.09 -7.93
CA ASN A 100 -7.13 4.99 -8.85
C ASN A 100 -5.86 5.56 -8.18
N PRO A 101 -4.79 5.84 -8.95
CA PRO A 101 -3.53 6.25 -8.37
C PRO A 101 -3.59 7.52 -7.53
N SER A 102 -4.41 8.49 -7.93
CA SER A 102 -4.58 9.76 -7.21
C SER A 102 -5.10 9.51 -5.79
N ASN A 103 -6.15 8.70 -5.66
CA ASN A 103 -6.72 8.37 -4.37
C ASN A 103 -5.77 7.55 -3.50
N VAL A 104 -5.09 6.57 -4.08
CA VAL A 104 -4.09 5.76 -3.36
C VAL A 104 -2.95 6.62 -2.85
N ALA A 105 -2.40 7.51 -3.69
CA ALA A 105 -1.35 8.43 -3.28
C ALA A 105 -1.81 9.41 -2.20
N TRP A 106 -3.04 9.91 -2.28
CA TRP A 106 -3.59 10.78 -1.23
C TRP A 106 -3.61 10.07 0.12
N HIS A 107 -4.14 8.84 0.18
CA HIS A 107 -4.17 8.04 1.41
C HIS A 107 -2.77 7.67 1.93
N LEU A 108 -1.82 7.38 1.02
CA LEU A 108 -0.43 7.13 1.38
C LEU A 108 0.21 8.35 2.07
N VAL A 109 0.11 9.51 1.43
CA VAL A 109 0.70 10.74 1.96
C VAL A 109 0.03 11.13 3.28
N GLU A 110 -1.30 11.10 3.34
CA GLU A 110 -2.06 11.54 4.50
C GLU A 110 -1.79 10.67 5.74
N GLN A 111 -1.73 9.34 5.57
CA GLN A 111 -1.64 8.43 6.72
C GLN A 111 -0.19 8.15 7.13
N VAL A 112 0.73 8.07 6.17
CA VAL A 112 2.09 7.60 6.43
C VAL A 112 3.18 8.47 5.81
N GLY A 113 2.86 9.61 5.17
CA GLY A 113 3.83 10.44 4.44
C GLY A 113 5.06 10.85 5.26
N HIS A 114 4.90 11.08 6.58
CA HIS A 114 6.02 11.37 7.49
C HIS A 114 6.98 10.19 7.65
N GLN A 115 6.48 8.95 7.58
CA GLN A 115 7.26 7.71 7.65
C GLN A 115 7.95 7.37 6.32
N LEU A 116 7.38 7.86 5.21
CA LEU A 116 7.93 7.63 3.87
C LEU A 116 9.14 8.51 3.57
N SER A 117 9.26 9.65 4.26
CA SER A 117 10.31 10.66 4.04
C SER A 117 11.58 10.41 4.88
N GLY A 118 11.54 9.46 5.83
CA GLY A 118 12.58 9.23 6.83
C GLY A 118 13.32 7.91 6.64
N GLY A 119 14.22 7.88 5.66
CA GLY A 119 15.17 6.78 5.46
C GLY A 119 16.47 6.95 6.25
N GLU A 120 16.40 7.18 7.56
CA GLU A 120 17.51 6.88 8.47
C GLU A 120 16.95 6.01 9.60
N ARG A 121 17.34 4.73 9.58
CA ARG A 121 17.21 3.86 10.75
C ARG A 121 18.08 4.48 11.84
N LEU A 122 17.46 5.14 12.81
CA LEU A 122 18.11 5.34 14.10
C LEU A 122 18.18 3.96 14.75
N GLU A 123 19.35 3.33 14.61
CA GLU A 123 19.77 2.22 15.45
C GLU A 123 19.73 2.69 16.91
N ALA A 124 19.00 1.95 17.74
CA ALA A 124 19.03 2.04 19.19
C ALA A 124 19.52 0.70 19.75
#